data_AF-A0A0S9PZK8-F1
#
_entry.id   AF-A0A0S9PZK8-F1
#
_cell.length_a   1.000
_cell.length_b   1.000
_cell.length_c   1.000
_cell.angle_alpha   90.00
_cell.angle_beta   90.00
_cell.angle_gamma   90.00
#
_symmetry.space_group_name_H-M   'P 1'
#
loop_
_entity.id
_entity.type
_entity.pdbx_description
1 polymer ?
#
loop_
_entity_poly.entity_id
_entity_poly.type
_entity_poly.pdbx_seq_one_letter_code
_entity_poly.pdbx_strand_id
1 'polypeptide(L)' 'MTIEQTDYRIEFSIQRRLPGEEDFTEIGFGSSGEGRDLDACTHSIDSGITNGEWETTGGMPAPEDVMADISRARHG' A
#
# COMPACT_ATOMS: atom_id res chain seq x y z
N MET A 1 -21.70 29.18 -10.86
CA MET A 1 -20.58 28.89 -9.96
C MET A 1 -20.17 27.46 -10.26
N THR A 2 -19.16 27.28 -11.10
CA THR A 2 -18.60 25.96 -11.37
C THR A 2 -17.85 25.59 -10.11
N ILE A 3 -18.32 24.59 -9.37
CA ILE A 3 -17.56 24.04 -8.26
C ILE A 3 -16.35 23.39 -8.94
N GLU A 4 -15.17 23.99 -8.80
CA GLU A 4 -13.92 23.36 -9.23
C GLU A 4 -13.89 21.98 -8.56
N GLN A 5 -13.91 20.90 -9.35
CA GLN A 5 -13.82 19.54 -8.80
C GLN A 5 -12.50 19.49 -8.04
N THR A 6 -12.58 19.29 -6.72
CA THR A 6 -11.38 19.14 -5.90
C THR A 6 -10.85 17.74 -6.12
N ASP A 7 -9.60 17.64 -6.56
CA ASP A 7 -8.91 16.36 -6.68
C ASP A 7 -8.20 16.03 -5.37
N TYR A 8 -8.34 14.78 -4.96
CA TYR A 8 -7.75 14.20 -3.76
C TYR A 8 -6.75 13.11 -4.16
N ARG A 9 -5.76 12.91 -3.31
CA ARG A 9 -4.79 11.82 -3.43
C ARG A 9 -4.40 11.38 -2.04
N ILE A 10 -4.36 10.07 -1.82
CA ILE A 10 -3.82 9.47 -0.59
C ILE A 10 -2.52 8.75 -0.97
N GLU A 11 -1.47 8.98 -0.20
CA GLU A 11 -0.19 8.29 -0.32
C GLU A 11 0.00 7.39 0.90
N PHE A 12 0.66 6.26 0.74
CA PHE A 12 0.94 5.33 1.82
C PHE A 12 2.36 4.77 1.73
N SER A 13 2.86 4.31 2.89
CA SER A 13 4.08 3.51 3.04
C SER A 13 3.73 2.25 3.83
N ILE A 14 4.23 1.11 3.37
CA ILE A 14 4.11 -0.19 4.02
C ILE A 14 5.43 -0.46 4.74
N GLN A 15 5.35 -0.69 6.04
CA GLN A 15 6.52 -1.03 6.84
C GLN A 15 6.32 -2.39 7.52
N ARG A 16 7.40 -3.15 7.64
CA ARG A 16 7.42 -4.47 8.29
C ARG A 16 8.55 -4.50 9.32
N ARG A 17 8.34 -5.24 10.40
CA ARG A 17 9.37 -5.60 11.37
C ARG A 17 9.44 -7.11 11.50
N LEU A 18 10.61 -7.69 11.25
CA LEU A 18 10.85 -9.13 11.39
C LEU A 18 11.15 -9.50 12.85
N PRO A 19 11.01 -10.79 13.23
CA PRO A 19 11.42 -11.26 14.55
C PRO A 19 12.89 -10.94 14.83
N GLY A 20 13.14 -10.22 15.92
CA GLY A 20 14.49 -9.82 16.33
C GLY A 20 14.96 -8.46 15.79
N GLU A 21 14.19 -7.81 14.93
CA GLU A 21 14.43 -6.41 14.55
C GLU A 21 13.84 -5.46 15.60
N GLU A 22 14.54 -4.35 15.86
CA GLU A 22 14.09 -3.33 16.81
C GLU A 22 13.03 -2.41 16.17
N ASP A 23 13.25 -2.03 14.91
CA ASP A 23 12.46 -1.03 14.19
C ASP A 23 11.72 -1.60 12.97
N PHE A 24 10.69 -0.87 12.54
CA PHE A 24 10.01 -1.12 11.26
C PHE A 24 10.86 -0.60 10.09
N THR A 25 10.96 -1.41 9.05
CA THR A 25 11.62 -1.05 7.79
C THR A 25 10.58 -0.92 6.69
N GLU A 26 10.68 0.13 5.86
CA GLU A 26 9.83 0.29 4.69
C GLU A 26 10.07 -0.82 3.67
N ILE A 27 8.99 -1.44 3.21
CA ILE A 27 8.99 -2.55 2.26
C ILE A 27 8.14 -2.25 1.00
N GLY A 28 7.49 -1.09 0.95
CA GLY A 28 6.73 -0.66 -0.21
C GLY A 28 6.02 0.66 0.04
N PHE A 29 5.52 1.28 -1.03
CA PHE A 29 4.77 2.54 -0.98
C PHE A 29 3.79 2.62 -2.14
N GLY A 30 2.89 3.60 -2.13
CA GLY A 30 2.00 3.81 -3.25
C GLY A 30 1.06 4.99 -3.06
N SER A 31 0.15 5.12 -4.01
CA SER A 31 -0.80 6.23 -4.09
C SER A 31 -2.14 5.73 -4.64
N SER A 32 -3.23 6.34 -4.19
CA SER A 32 -4.56 6.13 -4.78
C SER A 32 -4.68 6.60 -6.23
N GLY A 33 -3.72 7.40 -6.73
CA GLY A 33 -3.93 8.30 -7.85
C GLY A 33 -4.87 9.45 -7.49
N GLU A 34 -5.29 10.22 -8.50
CA GLU A 34 -6.25 11.31 -8.34
C GLU A 34 -7.68 10.76 -8.21
N GLY A 35 -8.42 11.21 -7.19
CA GLY A 35 -9.82 10.87 -6.95
C GLY A 35 -10.66 12.11 -6.67
N ARG A 36 -11.95 12.08 -7.02
CA ARG A 36 -12.86 13.23 -6.85
C ARG A 36 -13.41 13.39 -5.44
N ASP A 37 -13.19 12.37 -4.62
CA ASP A 37 -13.56 12.29 -3.21
C ASP A 37 -12.66 11.27 -2.50
N LEU A 38 -12.69 11.26 -1.17
CA LEU A 38 -11.85 10.38 -0.35
C LEU A 38 -12.27 8.91 -0.48
N ASP A 39 -13.54 8.61 -0.74
CA ASP A 39 -14.04 7.24 -0.88
C ASP A 39 -13.43 6.56 -2.12
N ALA A 40 -13.37 7.27 -3.24
CA ALA A 40 -12.68 6.83 -4.45
C ALA A 40 -11.19 6.57 -4.17
N CYS A 41 -10.52 7.47 -3.44
CA CYS A 41 -9.12 7.28 -3.08
C CYS A 41 -8.90 6.05 -2.17
N THR A 42 -9.76 5.86 -1.17
CA THR A 42 -9.68 4.72 -0.24
C THR A 42 -9.93 3.41 -0.97
N HIS A 43 -10.90 3.36 -1.89
CA HIS A 43 -11.15 2.17 -2.70
C HIS A 43 -9.94 1.78 -3.55
N SER A 44 -9.29 2.75 -4.21
CA SER A 44 -8.07 2.51 -4.98
C SER A 44 -6.93 1.97 -4.12
N ILE A 45 -6.72 2.55 -2.93
CA ILE A 45 -5.69 2.06 -1.99
C ILE A 45 -5.98 0.66 -1.50
N ASP A 46 -7.22 0.38 -1.08
CA ASP A 46 -7.60 -0.93 -0.60
C ASP A 46 -7.34 -2.01 -1.67
N SER A 47 -7.73 -1.73 -2.91
CA SER A 47 -7.43 -2.61 -4.05
C SER A 47 -5.91 -2.80 -4.25
N GLY A 48 -5.13 -1.71 -4.29
CA GLY A 48 -3.70 -1.79 -4.54
C GLY A 48 -2.94 -2.54 -3.44
N ILE A 49 -3.30 -2.31 -2.18
CA ILE A 49 -2.70 -3.02 -1.03
C ILE A 49 -3.13 -4.48 -1.01
N THR A 50 -4.41 -4.79 -1.23
CA THR A 50 -4.89 -6.16 -1.11
C THR A 50 -4.42 -7.07 -2.26
N ASN A 51 -4.08 -6.50 -3.41
CA ASN A 51 -3.61 -7.24 -4.59
C ASN A 51 -2.09 -7.26 -4.77
N GLY A 52 -1.31 -6.62 -3.89
CA GLY A 52 0.16 -6.62 -4.06
C GLY A 52 0.66 -5.63 -5.11
N GLU A 53 -0.10 -4.59 -5.45
CA GLU A 53 0.21 -3.65 -6.54
C GLU A 53 0.97 -2.41 -6.06
N TRP A 54 1.48 -2.42 -4.83
CA TRP A 54 2.32 -1.35 -4.31
C TRP A 54 3.71 -1.34 -4.94
N GLU A 55 4.33 -0.17 -4.97
CA GLU A 55 5.66 0.04 -5.52
C GLU A 55 6.76 -0.34 -4.53
N THR A 56 7.93 -0.67 -5.06
CA THR A 56 9.12 -1.06 -4.29
C THR A 56 10.37 -0.42 -4.89
N THR A 57 11.40 -0.20 -4.09
CA THR A 57 12.73 0.21 -4.56
C THR A 57 13.76 -0.91 -4.40
N GLY A 58 14.97 -0.70 -4.92
CA GLY A 58 16.05 -1.69 -4.83
C GLY A 58 16.37 -2.07 -3.38
N GLY A 59 16.27 -3.36 -3.06
CA GLY A 59 16.50 -3.91 -1.71
C GLY A 59 15.23 -4.19 -0.90
N MET A 60 14.06 -3.73 -1.37
CA MET A 60 12.78 -4.11 -0.79
C MET A 60 12.33 -5.50 -1.30
N PRO A 61 11.57 -6.27 -0.50
CA PRO A 61 11.01 -7.54 -0.95
C PRO A 61 9.98 -7.32 -2.07
N ALA A 62 9.81 -8.29 -2.96
CA ALA A 62 8.76 -8.24 -3.96
C ALA A 62 7.37 -8.35 -3.28
N PRO A 63 6.33 -7.63 -3.76
CA PRO A 63 5.00 -7.70 -3.17
C PRO A 63 4.44 -9.13 -3.11
N GLU A 64 4.66 -9.93 -4.17
CA GLU A 64 4.23 -11.33 -4.24
C GLU A 64 4.81 -12.21 -3.13
N ASP A 65 6.07 -12.00 -2.75
CA ASP A 65 6.72 -12.73 -1.66
C ASP A 65 6.09 -12.35 -0.31
N VAL A 66 5.84 -11.06 -0.08
CA VAL A 66 5.19 -10.56 1.13
C VAL A 66 3.77 -11.13 1.26
N MET A 67 3.02 -11.14 0.16
CA MET A 67 1.66 -11.69 0.12
C MET A 67 1.65 -13.20 0.36
N ALA A 68 2.61 -13.94 -0.20
CA ALA A 68 2.78 -15.36 0.04
C ALA A 68 3.08 -15.65 1.53
N ASP A 69 3.95 -14.86 2.16
CA ASP A 69 4.27 -15.00 3.59
C ASP A 69 3.07 -14.71 4.48
N ILE A 70 2.28 -13.68 4.18
CA ILE A 70 1.03 -13.38 4.90
C ILE A 70 0.04 -14.54 4.76
N SER A 71 -0.11 -15.09 3.55
CA SER A 71 -0.99 -16.23 3.29
C SER A 71 -0.56 -17.47 4.10
N ARG A 72 0.73 -17.81 4.09
CA ARG A 72 1.29 -18.91 4.89
C ARG A 72 1.02 -18.71 6.39
N ALA A 73 1.20 -17.50 6.90
CA ALA A 73 0.97 -17.18 8.31
C ALA A 73 -0.51 -17.26 8.73
N ARG A 74 -1.47 -17.10 7.80
CA ARG A 74 -2.91 -17.23 8.07
C ARG A 74 -3.41 -18.68 8.06
N HIS A 75 -2.68 -19.59 7.42
CA HIS A 75 -3.10 -20.96 7.17
C HIS A 75 -2.24 -22.03 7.85
N GLY A 76 -1.11 -21.66 8.44
CA GLY A 76 -0.28 -22.52 9.29
C GLY A 76 -0.68 -22.43 10.75
#